data_AF-A0A178DTS9-F1
#
_entry.id   AF-A0A178DTS9-F1
#
_cell.length_a   1.000
_cell.length_b   1.000
_cell.length_c   1.000
_cell.angle_alpha   90.00
_cell.angle_beta   90.00
_cell.angle_gamma   90.00
#
_symmetry.space_group_name_H-M   'P 1'
#
loop_
_entity.id
_entity.type
_entity.pdbx_description
1 polymer ?
#
loop_
_entity_poly.entity_id
_entity_poly.type
_entity_poly.pdbx_seq_one_letter_code
_entity_poly.pdbx_strand_id
1 'polypeptide(L)'
;MPSQISSFVAPSIAALLGLTGLIVGARAFVAPLQTIQAFGLTPPPAATTSAHAQAFQTSLIKAYGIRNVGNALAGLGLLSAWYLEGDGVRREAFRTCLGLWAVAGTVVAVGDAWAVGQFVEGEGVVETDVGSGKKAAQGHGIAAAVIATVGGLLFVQ
;
A
#
# COMPACT_ATOMS: atom_id res chain seq x y z
N MET A 1 26.47 15.40 9.54
CA MET A 1 26.20 13.95 9.63
C MET A 1 24.86 13.69 8.97
N PRO A 2 24.78 13.13 7.75
CA PRO A 2 23.54 12.51 7.30
C PRO A 2 23.21 11.46 8.35
N SER A 3 22.12 11.66 9.10
CA SER A 3 21.82 10.86 10.28
C SER A 3 21.65 9.38 9.88
N GLN A 4 22.06 8.45 10.76
CA GLN A 4 21.90 6.99 10.58
C GLN A 4 20.47 6.57 10.21
N ILE A 5 19.49 7.45 10.47
CA ILE A 5 18.08 7.31 10.05
C ILE A 5 17.96 7.24 8.52
N SER A 6 18.73 8.00 7.76
CA SER A 6 18.61 8.06 6.30
C SER A 6 19.26 6.89 5.56
N SER A 7 20.37 6.34 6.07
CA SER A 7 21.15 5.33 5.36
C SER A 7 20.64 3.89 5.56
N PHE A 8 19.84 3.63 6.60
CA PHE A 8 19.34 2.29 6.90
C PHE A 8 17.81 2.22 7.04
N VAL A 9 17.20 3.20 7.73
CA VAL A 9 15.76 3.13 8.06
C VAL A 9 14.89 3.37 6.83
N ALA A 10 15.16 4.43 6.06
CA ALA A 10 14.41 4.73 4.84
C ALA A 10 14.44 3.60 3.80
N PRO A 11 15.60 3.04 3.42
CA PRO A 11 15.66 1.88 2.53
C PRO A 11 14.95 0.63 3.08
N SER A 12 15.07 0.38 4.39
CA SER A 12 14.41 -0.77 5.04
C SER A 12 12.89 -0.64 4.99
N ILE A 13 12.35 0.56 5.25
CA ILE A 13 10.91 0.81 5.12
C ILE A 13 10.47 0.70 3.67
N ALA A 14 11.24 1.23 2.71
CA ALA A 14 10.94 1.09 1.28
C ALA A 14 10.90 -0.40 0.86
N ALA A 15 11.84 -1.21 1.34
CA ALA A 15 11.85 -2.66 1.12
C ALA A 15 10.59 -3.32 1.70
N LEU A 16 10.24 -2.99 2.95
CA LEU A 16 9.03 -3.52 3.61
C LEU A 16 7.77 -3.14 2.85
N LEU A 17 7.62 -1.88 2.42
CA LEU A 17 6.48 -1.42 1.63
C LEU A 17 6.37 -2.18 0.30
N GLY A 18 7.50 -2.35 -0.41
CA GLY A 18 7.56 -3.12 -1.64
C GLY A 18 7.16 -4.58 -1.42
N LEU A 19 7.74 -5.25 -0.42
CA LEU A 19 7.41 -6.64 -0.11
C LEU A 19 5.96 -6.82 0.33
N THR A 20 5.43 -5.94 1.18
CA THR A 20 4.02 -5.97 1.59
C THR A 20 3.10 -5.81 0.38
N GLY A 21 3.36 -4.82 -0.50
CA GLY A 21 2.58 -4.62 -1.72
C GLY A 21 2.60 -5.84 -2.65
N LEU A 22 3.78 -6.48 -2.79
CA LEU A 22 3.94 -7.69 -3.59
C LEU A 22 3.14 -8.87 -3.02
N ILE A 23 3.30 -9.14 -1.72
CA ILE A 23 2.63 -10.26 -1.04
C ILE A 23 1.11 -10.07 -1.05
N VAL A 24 0.63 -8.89 -0.65
CA VAL A 24 -0.80 -8.56 -0.62
C VAL A 24 -1.39 -8.58 -2.03
N GLY A 25 -0.69 -8.02 -3.01
CA GLY A 25 -1.09 -8.02 -4.40
C GLY A 25 -1.18 -9.44 -4.98
N ALA A 26 -0.17 -10.28 -4.74
CA ALA A 26 -0.17 -11.68 -5.17
C ALA A 26 -1.29 -12.49 -4.49
N ARG A 27 -1.55 -12.24 -3.19
CA ARG A 27 -2.62 -12.92 -2.46
C ARG A 27 -4.00 -12.59 -3.04
N ALA A 28 -4.22 -11.40 -3.60
CA ALA A 28 -5.48 -11.01 -4.23
C ALA A 28 -5.91 -11.94 -5.38
N PHE A 29 -4.99 -12.65 -6.03
CA PHE A 29 -5.32 -13.61 -7.09
C PHE A 29 -5.85 -14.95 -6.55
N VAL A 30 -5.35 -15.36 -5.38
CA VAL A 30 -5.65 -16.66 -4.76
C VAL A 30 -6.83 -16.55 -3.77
N ALA A 31 -6.87 -15.49 -2.98
CA ALA A 31 -7.84 -15.29 -1.91
C ALA A 31 -8.36 -13.84 -1.86
N PRO A 32 -9.02 -13.34 -2.93
CA PRO A 32 -9.39 -11.93 -3.09
C PRO A 32 -10.19 -11.37 -1.91
N LEU A 33 -11.24 -12.06 -1.48
CA LEU A 33 -12.11 -11.60 -0.38
C LEU A 33 -11.38 -11.57 0.97
N GLN A 34 -10.42 -12.47 1.21
CA GLN A 34 -9.61 -12.44 2.43
C GLN A 34 -8.57 -11.32 2.37
N THR A 35 -8.04 -11.02 1.18
CA THR A 35 -7.07 -9.95 1.00
C THR A 35 -7.69 -8.60 1.35
N ILE A 36 -8.91 -8.32 0.90
CA ILE A 36 -9.55 -7.02 1.15
C ILE A 36 -9.97 -6.82 2.62
N GLN A 37 -10.19 -7.91 3.37
CA GLN A 37 -10.42 -7.85 4.82
C GLN A 37 -9.22 -7.26 5.58
N ALA A 38 -7.98 -7.48 5.10
CA ALA A 38 -6.80 -6.88 5.71
C ALA A 38 -6.76 -5.34 5.58
N PHE A 39 -7.52 -4.77 4.64
CA PHE A 39 -7.74 -3.32 4.48
C PHE A 39 -8.92 -2.81 5.32
N GLY A 40 -9.53 -3.65 6.17
CA GLY A 40 -10.69 -3.29 6.99
C GLY A 40 -12.02 -3.30 6.24
N LEU A 41 -12.08 -3.92 5.06
CA LEU A 41 -13.30 -4.06 4.28
C LEU A 41 -13.82 -5.50 4.38
N THR A 42 -14.93 -5.68 5.10
CA THR A 42 -15.60 -6.99 5.20
C THR A 42 -16.56 -7.15 4.00
N PRO A 43 -16.45 -8.24 3.21
CA PRO A 43 -17.41 -8.50 2.15
C PRO A 43 -18.79 -8.83 2.73
N PRO A 44 -19.89 -8.48 2.02
CA PRO A 44 -21.23 -8.87 2.45
C PRO A 44 -21.37 -10.40 2.53
N PRO A 45 -22.28 -10.92 3.36
CA PRO A 45 -22.53 -12.35 3.45
C PRO A 45 -22.82 -12.97 2.07
N ALA A 46 -22.28 -14.16 1.81
CA ALA A 46 -22.46 -14.85 0.53
C ALA A 46 -23.95 -15.13 0.24
N ALA A 47 -24.75 -15.37 1.28
CA ALA A 47 -26.19 -15.61 1.16
C ALA A 47 -26.99 -14.39 0.65
N THR A 48 -26.44 -13.19 0.78
CA THR A 48 -27.10 -11.92 0.41
C THR A 48 -26.51 -11.29 -0.85
N THR A 49 -25.49 -11.90 -1.46
CA THR A 49 -24.73 -11.32 -2.58
C THR A 49 -25.08 -12.03 -3.88
N SER A 50 -25.47 -11.27 -4.91
CA SER A 50 -25.72 -11.87 -6.23
C SER A 50 -24.42 -12.38 -6.87
N ALA A 51 -24.52 -13.39 -7.73
CA ALA A 51 -23.36 -13.93 -8.45
C ALA A 51 -22.63 -12.86 -9.29
N HIS A 52 -23.37 -11.93 -9.89
CA HIS A 52 -22.79 -10.80 -10.63
C HIS A 52 -22.02 -9.86 -9.70
N ALA A 53 -22.58 -9.50 -8.55
CA ALA A 53 -21.91 -8.63 -7.57
C ALA A 53 -20.62 -9.28 -7.04
N GLN A 54 -20.65 -10.58 -6.76
CA GLN A 54 -19.47 -11.33 -6.32
C GLN A 54 -18.38 -11.39 -7.41
N ALA A 55 -18.76 -11.61 -8.67
CA ALA A 55 -17.84 -11.62 -9.80
C ALA A 55 -17.21 -10.24 -10.03
N PHE A 56 -18.01 -9.17 -9.93
CA PHE A 56 -17.54 -7.78 -10.03
C PHE A 56 -16.55 -7.46 -8.92
N GLN A 57 -16.91 -7.71 -7.65
CA GLN A 57 -16.05 -7.46 -6.49
C GLN A 57 -14.74 -8.22 -6.59
N THR A 58 -14.79 -9.51 -6.94
CA THR A 58 -13.60 -10.35 -7.09
C THR A 58 -12.67 -9.84 -8.19
N SER A 59 -13.23 -9.45 -9.33
CA SER A 59 -12.47 -8.92 -10.47
C SER A 59 -11.82 -7.58 -10.12
N LEU A 60 -12.55 -6.72 -9.40
CA LEU A 60 -12.04 -5.44 -8.92
C LEU A 60 -10.86 -5.64 -7.94
N ILE A 61 -11.00 -6.54 -6.96
CA ILE A 61 -9.91 -6.85 -6.02
C ILE A 61 -8.67 -7.39 -6.75
N LYS A 62 -8.85 -8.27 -7.76
CA LYS A 62 -7.75 -8.77 -8.58
C LYS A 62 -7.07 -7.64 -9.38
N ALA A 63 -7.84 -6.71 -9.93
CA ALA A 63 -7.29 -5.55 -10.63
C ALA A 63 -6.45 -4.66 -9.70
N TYR A 64 -6.91 -4.42 -8.47
CA TYR A 64 -6.09 -3.76 -7.44
C TYR A 64 -4.85 -4.59 -7.07
N GLY A 65 -4.98 -5.92 -7.01
CA GLY A 65 -3.86 -6.84 -6.82
C GLY A 65 -2.76 -6.66 -7.87
N ILE A 66 -3.12 -6.59 -9.16
CA ILE A 66 -2.18 -6.32 -10.27
C ILE A 66 -1.46 -4.99 -10.04
N ARG A 67 -2.20 -3.92 -9.70
CA ARG A 67 -1.63 -2.59 -9.45
C ARG A 67 -0.65 -2.61 -8.27
N ASN A 68 -0.99 -3.31 -7.19
CA ASN A 68 -0.11 -3.45 -6.03
C ASN A 68 1.16 -4.23 -6.36
N VAL A 69 1.07 -5.31 -7.14
CA VAL A 69 2.26 -6.04 -7.63
C VAL A 69 3.13 -5.14 -8.50
N GLY A 70 2.54 -4.43 -9.47
CA GLY A 70 3.29 -3.53 -10.37
C GLY A 70 4.01 -2.42 -9.60
N ASN A 71 3.31 -1.74 -8.69
CA ASN A 71 3.88 -0.69 -7.85
C ASN A 71 4.97 -1.23 -6.91
N ALA A 72 4.76 -2.42 -6.33
CA ALA A 72 5.75 -3.07 -5.47
C ALA A 72 7.03 -3.43 -6.23
N LEU A 73 6.90 -4.03 -7.42
CA LEU A 73 8.05 -4.37 -8.26
C LEU A 73 8.80 -3.12 -8.71
N ALA A 74 8.09 -2.02 -9.02
CA ALA A 74 8.72 -0.74 -9.34
C ALA A 74 9.53 -0.21 -8.15
N GLY A 75 8.96 -0.20 -6.94
CA GLY A 75 9.65 0.24 -5.73
C GLY A 75 10.87 -0.62 -5.38
N LEU A 76 10.71 -1.95 -5.40
CA LEU A 76 11.81 -2.89 -5.16
C LEU A 76 12.90 -2.78 -6.23
N GLY A 77 12.52 -2.61 -7.50
CA GLY A 77 13.46 -2.41 -8.60
C GLY A 77 14.28 -1.13 -8.46
N LEU A 78 13.63 -0.01 -8.10
CA LEU A 78 14.31 1.25 -7.81
C LEU A 78 15.26 1.13 -6.61
N LEU A 79 14.83 0.44 -5.56
CA LEU A 79 15.66 0.16 -4.38
C LEU A 79 16.89 -0.69 -4.74
N SER A 80 16.71 -1.77 -5.49
CA SER A 80 17.82 -2.62 -5.95
C SER A 80 18.77 -1.85 -6.85
N ALA A 81 18.25 -1.06 -7.80
CA ALA A 81 19.06 -0.22 -8.67
C ALA A 81 19.86 0.81 -7.88
N TRP A 82 19.26 1.42 -6.85
CA TRP A 82 19.97 2.35 -5.96
C TRP A 82 21.14 1.67 -5.23
N TYR A 83 20.97 0.44 -4.74
CA TYR A 83 22.05 -0.27 -4.01
C TYR A 83 23.14 -0.85 -4.90
N LEU A 84 22.80 -1.25 -6.12
CA LEU A 84 23.72 -1.92 -7.04
C LEU A 84 24.46 -0.95 -7.97
N GLU A 85 23.98 0.29 -8.11
CA GLU A 85 24.59 1.28 -8.98
C GLU A 85 25.90 1.86 -8.40
N GLY A 86 26.98 1.74 -9.17
CA GLY A 86 28.30 2.23 -8.81
C GLY A 86 28.56 3.68 -9.24
N ASP A 87 27.84 4.18 -10.24
CA ASP A 87 27.91 5.57 -10.67
C ASP A 87 27.12 6.50 -9.75
N GLY A 88 27.78 7.51 -9.18
CA GLY A 88 27.18 8.39 -8.17
C GLY A 88 25.96 9.17 -8.68
N VAL A 89 25.94 9.58 -9.95
CA VAL A 89 24.83 10.36 -10.52
C VAL A 89 23.61 9.48 -10.75
N ARG A 90 23.80 8.30 -11.37
CA ARG A 90 22.71 7.35 -11.59
C ARG A 90 22.16 6.81 -10.27
N ARG A 91 23.03 6.53 -9.31
CA ARG A 91 22.64 6.10 -7.97
C ARG A 91 21.72 7.11 -7.30
N GLU A 92 22.05 8.38 -7.43
CA GLU A 92 21.28 9.48 -6.87
C GLU A 92 19.92 9.65 -7.58
N ALA A 93 19.89 9.48 -8.90
CA ALA A 93 18.64 9.46 -9.66
C ALA A 93 17.71 8.32 -9.21
N PHE A 94 18.22 7.10 -8.99
CA PHE A 94 17.41 5.99 -8.47
C PHE A 94 16.87 6.26 -7.07
N ARG A 95 17.69 6.84 -6.18
CA ARG A 95 17.26 7.25 -4.83
C ARG A 95 16.13 8.27 -4.89
N THR A 96 16.29 9.30 -5.72
CA THR A 96 15.28 10.35 -5.92
C THR A 96 13.98 9.77 -6.48
N CYS A 97 14.05 8.90 -7.49
CA CYS A 97 12.89 8.21 -8.05
C CYS A 97 12.20 7.32 -7.01
N LEU A 98 12.95 6.63 -6.16
CA LEU A 98 12.39 5.86 -5.05
C LEU A 98 11.67 6.75 -4.03
N GLY A 99 12.24 7.92 -3.75
CA GLY A 99 11.59 8.95 -2.93
C GLY A 99 10.26 9.43 -3.52
N LEU A 100 10.24 9.76 -4.81
CA LEU A 100 9.02 10.13 -5.53
C LEU A 100 7.97 9.01 -5.52
N TRP A 101 8.39 7.76 -5.75
CA TRP A 101 7.52 6.59 -5.67
C TRP A 101 6.86 6.48 -4.29
N ALA A 102 7.62 6.65 -3.22
CA ALA A 102 7.09 6.63 -1.86
C ALA A 102 6.14 7.81 -1.60
N VAL A 103 6.51 9.04 -1.97
CA VAL A 103 5.63 10.22 -1.82
C VAL A 103 4.31 10.01 -2.58
N ALA A 104 4.34 9.51 -3.81
CA ALA A 104 3.14 9.16 -4.57
C ALA A 104 2.31 8.08 -3.87
N GLY A 105 2.95 7.08 -3.26
CA GLY A 105 2.30 6.05 -2.43
C GLY A 105 1.57 6.61 -1.21
N THR A 106 1.92 7.80 -0.73
CA THR A 106 1.18 8.49 0.34
C THR A 106 -0.25 8.80 -0.08
N VAL A 107 -0.46 9.19 -1.34
CA VAL A 107 -1.80 9.46 -1.88
C VAL A 107 -2.69 8.22 -1.80
N VAL A 108 -2.11 7.05 -2.09
CA VAL A 108 -2.81 5.77 -1.98
C VAL A 108 -3.19 5.49 -0.53
N ALA A 109 -2.24 5.62 0.40
CA ALA A 109 -2.50 5.35 1.82
C ALA A 109 -3.54 6.30 2.44
N VAL A 110 -3.50 7.59 2.09
CA VAL A 110 -4.55 8.56 2.48
C VAL A 110 -5.89 8.21 1.84
N GLY A 111 -5.88 7.84 0.57
CA GLY A 111 -7.07 7.40 -0.17
C GLY A 111 -7.72 6.18 0.46
N ASP A 112 -6.93 5.17 0.86
CA ASP A 112 -7.40 3.99 1.57
C ASP A 112 -8.00 4.36 2.93
N ALA A 113 -7.31 5.21 3.70
CA ALA A 113 -7.83 5.68 4.99
C ALA A 113 -9.19 6.38 4.85
N TRP A 114 -9.31 7.25 3.84
CA TRP A 114 -10.55 7.96 3.54
C TRP A 114 -11.65 7.00 3.05
N ALA A 115 -11.35 6.13 2.09
CA ALA A 115 -12.33 5.21 1.50
C ALA A 115 -12.84 4.19 2.53
N VAL A 116 -11.97 3.65 3.39
CA VAL A 116 -12.37 2.77 4.50
C VAL A 116 -13.17 3.53 5.55
N GLY A 117 -12.80 4.79 5.83
CA GLY A 117 -13.58 5.68 6.70
C GLY A 117 -15.00 5.91 6.18
N GLN A 118 -15.15 6.18 4.88
CA GLN A 118 -16.46 6.31 4.24
C GLN A 118 -17.24 5.00 4.23
N PHE A 119 -16.56 3.86 4.02
CA PHE A 119 -17.20 2.55 4.07
C PHE A 119 -17.85 2.29 5.43
N VAL A 120 -17.14 2.51 6.54
CA VAL A 120 -17.70 2.24 7.89
C VAL A 120 -18.81 3.20 8.32
N GLU A 121 -18.94 4.33 7.65
CA GLU A 121 -20.05 5.29 7.84
C GLU A 121 -21.26 4.96 6.93
N GLY A 122 -21.11 4.00 6.01
CA GLY A 122 -22.15 3.62 5.06
C GLY A 122 -23.33 2.88 5.68
N GLU A 123 -24.52 3.14 5.16
CA GLU A 123 -25.73 2.40 5.53
C GLU A 123 -25.56 0.89 5.24
N GLY A 124 -25.91 0.05 6.21
CA GLY A 124 -25.89 -1.41 6.06
C GLY A 124 -24.57 -2.09 6.45
N VAL A 125 -23.56 -1.36 6.94
CA VAL A 125 -22.36 -1.96 7.53
C VAL A 125 -22.67 -2.48 8.94
N VAL A 126 -22.29 -3.73 9.22
CA VAL A 126 -22.50 -4.36 10.53
C VAL A 126 -21.63 -3.67 11.58
N GLU A 127 -22.16 -3.41 12.77
CA GLU A 127 -21.46 -2.68 13.84
C GLU A 127 -20.11 -3.32 14.24
N THR A 128 -20.01 -4.65 14.16
CA THR A 128 -18.76 -5.38 14.40
C THR A 128 -17.67 -5.07 13.36
N ASP A 129 -18.05 -4.72 12.14
CA ASP A 129 -17.15 -4.33 11.06
C ASP A 129 -16.72 -2.87 11.17
N VAL A 130 -17.54 -2.01 11.78
CA VAL A 130 -17.23 -0.59 12.00
C VAL A 130 -15.97 -0.42 12.85
N GLY A 131 -15.85 -1.18 13.94
CA GLY A 131 -14.67 -1.11 14.82
C GLY A 131 -13.37 -1.51 14.10
N SER A 132 -13.43 -2.59 13.33
CA SER A 132 -12.30 -3.09 12.54
C SER A 132 -11.92 -2.14 11.42
N GLY A 133 -12.89 -1.60 10.69
CA GLY A 133 -12.66 -0.64 9.61
C GLY A 133 -12.13 0.70 10.11
N LYS A 134 -12.61 1.24 11.25
CA LYS A 134 -12.03 2.45 11.86
C LYS A 134 -10.57 2.25 12.24
N LYS A 135 -10.23 1.09 12.82
CA LYS A 135 -8.85 0.75 13.15
C LYS A 135 -7.98 0.63 11.90
N ALA A 136 -8.49 0.03 10.83
CA ALA A 136 -7.79 -0.06 9.55
C ALA A 136 -7.58 1.33 8.91
N ALA A 137 -8.60 2.19 8.89
CA ALA A 137 -8.51 3.56 8.40
C ALA A 137 -7.44 4.37 9.14
N GLN A 138 -7.39 4.26 10.48
CA GLN A 138 -6.32 4.85 11.28
C GLN A 138 -4.95 4.27 10.94
N GLY A 139 -4.85 2.94 10.76
CA GLY A 139 -3.64 2.26 10.33
C GLY A 139 -3.12 2.78 8.99
N HIS A 140 -4.00 2.96 8.01
CA HIS A 140 -3.66 3.55 6.71
C HIS A 140 -3.20 5.00 6.84
N GLY A 141 -3.84 5.81 7.70
CA GLY A 141 -3.41 7.17 7.99
C GLY A 141 -2.01 7.25 8.62
N ILE A 142 -1.72 6.37 9.58
CA ILE A 142 -0.37 6.26 10.19
C ILE A 142 0.64 5.82 9.13
N ALA A 143 0.31 4.81 8.33
CA ALA A 143 1.16 4.34 7.24
C ALA A 143 1.45 5.46 6.24
N ALA A 144 0.46 6.30 5.89
CA ALA A 144 0.64 7.44 5.02
C ALA A 144 1.69 8.42 5.55
N ALA A 145 1.64 8.75 6.85
CA ALA A 145 2.64 9.63 7.46
C ALA A 145 4.06 9.03 7.43
N VAL A 146 4.19 7.72 7.68
CA VAL A 146 5.47 7.00 7.60
C VAL A 146 6.01 7.00 6.17
N ILE A 147 5.17 6.66 5.19
CA ILE A 147 5.51 6.63 3.76
C ILE A 147 5.95 8.02 3.28
N ALA A 148 5.20 9.07 3.63
CA ALA A 148 5.52 10.45 3.27
C ALA A 148 6.88 10.88 3.85
N THR A 149 7.15 10.53 5.10
CA THR A 149 8.42 10.85 5.78
C THR A 149 9.58 10.16 5.08
N VAL A 150 9.46 8.86 4.78
CA VAL A 150 10.50 8.10 4.07
C VAL A 150 10.71 8.63 2.66
N GLY A 151 9.63 8.91 1.93
CA GLY A 151 9.71 9.50 0.60
C GLY A 151 10.41 10.85 0.59
N GLY A 152 10.08 11.73 1.53
CA GLY A 152 10.75 13.02 1.69
C GLY A 152 12.25 12.89 1.99
N LEU A 153 12.62 11.97 2.90
CA LEU A 153 14.03 11.70 3.20
C LEU A 153 14.80 11.18 1.97
N LEU A 154 14.19 10.33 1.16
CA LEU A 154 14.79 9.80 -0.06
C LEU A 154 14.79 10.81 -1.22
N PHE A 155 13.96 11.85 -1.17
CA PHE A 155 13.85 12.84 -2.25
C PHE A 155 14.75 14.07 -2.04
N VAL A 156 15.01 14.48 -0.80
CA VAL A 156 15.59 15.81 -0.49
C VAL A 156 17.09 15.78 -0.15
N GLN A 157 17.68 14.61 0.10
CA GLN A 157 19.13 14.51 0.43
C GLN A 157 20.03 14.50 -0.81
#